data_AF-A0A962GXK3-F1
#
_entry.id   AF-A0A962GXK3-F1
#
_cell.length_a   1.000
_cell.length_b   1.000
_cell.length_c   1.000
_cell.angle_alpha   90.00
_cell.angle_beta   90.00
_cell.angle_gamma   90.00
#
_symmetry.space_group_name_H-M   'P 1'
#
loop_
_entity.id
_entity.type
_entity.pdbx_description
1 polymer ?
#
loop_
_entity_poly.entity_id
_entity_poly.type
_entity_poly.pdbx_seq_one_letter_code
_entity_poly.pdbx_strand_id
1 'polypeptide(L)'
;MILVRQLSKKPCIEGNTWGNDRRGVWVSGGCRAEFAVVSRYGRDRGYNDDRAYDRARDNDRGYQRDRGLPDPNDRGGRGGSQLVKCESRDRDYNHCNVRVRGRVELSRQLSDTRCVYGQTWGSDRDGVWVRGGCRGEFVVYD
;
A
#
# COMPACT_ATOMS: atom_id res chain seq x y z
N MET A 1 -15.18 -2.11 -6.79
CA MET A 1 -16.21 -2.05 -5.73
C MET A 1 -17.58 -2.19 -6.38
N ILE A 2 -18.62 -2.62 -5.66
CA ILE A 2 -20.00 -2.68 -6.18
C ILE A 2 -20.93 -1.86 -5.31
N LEU A 3 -22.02 -1.36 -5.89
CA LEU A 3 -23.14 -0.79 -5.13
C LEU A 3 -23.94 -1.94 -4.50
N VAL A 4 -24.00 -1.96 -3.16
CA VAL A 4 -24.72 -2.98 -2.38
C VAL A 4 -26.11 -2.50 -1.98
N ARG A 5 -26.23 -1.22 -1.60
CA ARG A 5 -27.51 -0.66 -1.16
C ARG A 5 -27.60 0.82 -1.47
N GLN A 6 -28.61 1.23 -2.23
CA GLN A 6 -28.87 2.65 -2.47
C GLN A 6 -29.55 3.26 -1.23
N LEU A 7 -29.02 4.38 -0.77
CA LEU A 7 -29.53 5.15 0.38
C LEU A 7 -30.20 6.46 -0.05
N SER A 8 -29.87 6.97 -1.24
CA SER A 8 -30.46 8.19 -1.78
C SER A 8 -31.75 7.93 -2.55
N LYS A 9 -32.66 8.91 -2.53
CA LYS A 9 -33.81 8.98 -3.47
C LYS A 9 -33.35 9.27 -4.90
N LYS A 10 -32.19 9.92 -5.08
CA LYS A 10 -31.55 10.15 -6.39
C LYS A 10 -30.82 8.89 -6.85
N PRO A 11 -30.87 8.54 -8.15
CA PRO A 11 -30.35 7.28 -8.66
C PRO A 11 -28.82 7.22 -8.63
N CYS A 12 -28.30 6.05 -8.26
CA CYS A 12 -26.88 5.73 -8.31
C CYS A 12 -26.59 4.82 -9.52
N ILE A 13 -26.13 5.43 -10.61
CA ILE A 13 -25.87 4.77 -11.90
C ILE A 13 -24.35 4.68 -12.09
N GLU A 14 -23.84 3.47 -12.32
CA GLU A 14 -22.41 3.23 -12.50
C GLU A 14 -21.88 3.96 -13.75
N GLY A 15 -20.75 4.66 -13.61
CA GLY A 15 -20.16 5.46 -14.68
C GLY A 15 -20.81 6.84 -14.89
N ASN A 16 -21.89 7.15 -14.17
CA ASN A 16 -22.59 8.44 -14.26
C ASN A 16 -22.63 9.16 -12.91
N THR A 17 -23.27 8.57 -11.90
CA THR A 17 -23.42 9.17 -10.56
C THR A 17 -22.65 8.45 -9.46
N TRP A 18 -22.02 7.33 -9.77
CA TRP A 18 -20.98 6.72 -8.95
C TRP A 18 -20.00 5.93 -9.81
N GLY A 19 -18.81 5.69 -9.25
CA GLY A 19 -17.79 4.82 -9.85
C GLY A 19 -16.72 4.47 -8.84
N ASN A 20 -15.80 3.60 -9.22
CA ASN A 20 -14.65 3.26 -8.37
C ASN A 20 -13.38 3.09 -9.18
N ASP A 21 -12.26 3.45 -8.55
CA ASP A 21 -10.91 3.27 -9.07
C ASP A 21 -9.99 2.69 -7.99
N ARG A 22 -8.67 2.78 -8.20
CA ARG A 22 -7.68 2.31 -7.22
C ARG A 22 -7.59 3.18 -5.96
N ARG A 23 -8.13 4.41 -5.98
CA ARG A 23 -8.11 5.39 -4.89
C ARG A 23 -9.38 5.34 -4.05
N GLY A 24 -10.47 4.79 -4.58
CA GLY A 24 -11.69 4.55 -3.81
C GLY A 24 -12.97 4.62 -4.64
N VAL A 25 -14.09 4.74 -3.94
CA VAL A 25 -15.39 5.03 -4.55
C VAL A 25 -15.61 6.54 -4.58
N TRP A 26 -16.09 7.06 -5.71
CA TRP A 26 -16.63 8.41 -5.79
C TRP A 26 -18.15 8.37 -6.03
N VAL A 27 -18.84 9.39 -5.54
CA VAL A 27 -20.27 9.61 -5.77
C VAL A 27 -20.51 11.05 -6.19
N SER A 28 -21.48 11.27 -7.06
CA SER A 28 -21.86 12.61 -7.55
C SER A 28 -23.39 12.71 -7.68
N GLY A 29 -23.92 13.90 -7.99
CA GLY A 29 -25.35 14.08 -8.29
C GLY A 29 -26.31 13.75 -7.15
N GLY A 30 -25.84 13.78 -5.90
CA GLY A 30 -26.63 13.42 -4.72
C GLY A 30 -26.82 11.91 -4.51
N CYS A 31 -26.09 11.07 -5.26
CA CYS A 31 -26.01 9.63 -5.01
C CYS A 31 -25.40 9.36 -3.63
N ARG A 32 -26.06 8.50 -2.86
CA ARG A 32 -25.56 7.94 -1.60
C ARG A 32 -25.88 6.46 -1.58
N ALA A 33 -24.89 5.62 -1.37
CA ALA A 33 -25.04 4.18 -1.31
C ALA A 33 -23.98 3.54 -0.41
N GLU A 34 -24.25 2.31 0.04
CA GLU A 34 -23.25 1.42 0.62
C GLU A 34 -22.52 0.70 -0.51
N PHE A 35 -21.20 0.70 -0.46
CA PHE A 35 -20.35 0.07 -1.46
C PHE A 35 -19.47 -0.99 -0.81
N ALA A 36 -19.41 -2.18 -1.41
CA ALA A 36 -18.54 -3.25 -0.95
C ALA A 36 -17.31 -3.39 -1.84
N VAL A 37 -16.16 -3.64 -1.20
CA VAL A 37 -14.97 -4.15 -1.87
C VAL A 37 -15.20 -5.63 -2.15
N VAL A 38 -15.69 -5.94 -3.35
CA VAL A 38 -15.70 -7.33 -3.81
C VAL A 38 -14.30 -7.67 -4.27
N SER A 39 -13.46 -8.05 -3.31
CA SER A 39 -12.22 -8.77 -3.59
C SER A 39 -12.62 -10.07 -4.29
N ARG A 40 -12.23 -10.23 -5.55
CA ARG A 40 -12.38 -11.50 -6.30
C ARG A 40 -11.39 -12.57 -5.78
N TYR A 41 -11.31 -12.71 -4.46
CA TYR A 41 -10.55 -13.73 -3.75
C TYR A 41 -11.36 -14.20 -2.54
N GLY A 42 -12.28 -15.13 -2.81
CA GLY A 42 -12.40 -16.36 -2.05
C GLY A 42 -13.04 -16.31 -0.66
N ARG A 43 -14.26 -16.86 -0.63
CA ARG A 43 -14.89 -17.65 0.44
C ARG A 43 -15.66 -16.89 1.51
N ASP A 44 -16.96 -16.89 1.26
CA ASP A 44 -18.07 -16.87 2.20
C ASP A 44 -17.73 -17.48 3.57
N ARG A 45 -17.93 -16.69 4.63
CA ARG A 45 -18.46 -17.14 5.93
C ARG A 45 -18.83 -15.91 6.75
N GLY A 46 -20.13 -15.78 6.96
CA GLY A 46 -20.74 -14.68 7.67
C GLY A 46 -20.45 -14.67 9.17
N TYR A 47 -20.87 -13.55 9.76
CA TYR A 47 -21.35 -13.38 11.12
C TYR A 47 -21.32 -14.60 12.05
N ASN A 48 -20.58 -14.44 13.16
CA ASN A 48 -20.69 -15.11 14.47
C ASN A 48 -20.11 -16.53 14.61
N ASP A 49 -18.95 -16.66 15.26
CA ASP A 49 -18.60 -17.84 16.07
C ASP A 49 -17.56 -17.47 17.15
N ASP A 50 -18.03 -17.15 18.36
CA ASP A 50 -17.21 -16.80 19.53
C ASP A 50 -16.40 -18.00 20.10
N ARG A 51 -16.38 -19.15 19.42
CA ARG A 51 -15.72 -20.39 19.89
C ARG A 51 -14.29 -20.57 19.41
N ALA A 52 -13.79 -19.70 18.54
CA ALA A 52 -12.46 -19.84 17.94
C ALA A 52 -11.30 -19.36 18.85
N TYR A 53 -11.56 -18.49 19.82
CA TYR A 53 -10.50 -17.90 20.65
C TYR A 53 -9.97 -18.86 21.72
N ASP A 54 -10.84 -19.69 22.30
CA ASP A 54 -10.45 -20.61 23.38
C ASP A 54 -9.53 -21.74 22.89
N ARG A 55 -9.66 -22.17 21.63
CA ARG A 55 -8.89 -23.28 21.05
C ARG A 55 -7.47 -22.88 20.63
N ALA A 56 -7.16 -21.58 20.58
CA ALA A 56 -5.85 -21.07 20.19
C ALA A 56 -4.81 -21.11 21.32
N ARG A 57 -5.24 -21.22 22.59
CA ARG A 57 -4.34 -21.10 23.75
C ARG A 57 -3.48 -22.33 24.02
N ASP A 58 -3.86 -23.50 23.48
CA ASP A 58 -3.18 -24.77 23.76
C ASP A 58 -2.05 -25.10 22.77
N ASN A 59 -1.88 -24.33 21.69
CA ASN A 59 -0.95 -24.65 20.59
C ASN A 59 0.39 -23.87 20.59
N ASP A 60 0.68 -23.04 21.59
CA ASP A 60 1.90 -22.21 21.63
C ASP A 60 3.17 -22.96 22.11
N ARG A 61 3.15 -24.29 22.19
CA ARG A 61 4.35 -25.08 22.54
C ARG A 61 5.12 -25.51 21.30
N GLY A 62 5.87 -24.54 20.79
CA GLY A 62 7.15 -24.77 20.14
C GLY A 62 7.14 -24.48 18.66
N TYR A 63 7.83 -23.41 18.28
CA TYR A 63 8.83 -23.42 17.20
C TYR A 63 9.59 -22.09 17.23
N GLN A 64 10.67 -22.05 18.01
CA GLN A 64 11.77 -21.12 17.80
C GLN A 64 12.82 -21.81 16.93
N ARG A 65 13.31 -21.14 15.87
CA ARG A 65 14.71 -21.13 15.41
C ARG A 65 14.88 -20.36 14.09
N ASP A 66 15.41 -19.14 14.19
CA ASP A 66 16.63 -18.67 13.52
C ASP A 66 16.91 -19.17 12.08
N ARG A 67 16.07 -18.74 11.13
CA ARG A 67 16.50 -18.45 9.75
C ARG A 67 16.00 -17.05 9.43
N GLY A 68 16.92 -16.15 9.07
CA GLY A 68 16.66 -14.73 8.81
C GLY A 68 15.32 -14.49 8.13
N LEU A 69 14.38 -13.94 8.90
CA LEU A 69 13.08 -13.53 8.42
C LEU A 69 13.30 -12.42 7.38
N PRO A 70 12.70 -12.51 6.18
CA PRO A 70 12.61 -11.36 5.29
C PRO A 70 12.07 -10.17 6.07
N ASP A 71 12.64 -8.98 5.87
CA ASP A 71 12.16 -7.77 6.52
C ASP A 71 10.65 -7.63 6.20
N PRO A 72 9.76 -7.44 7.19
CA PRO A 72 8.33 -7.23 6.95
C PRO A 72 8.01 -6.04 6.01
N ASN A 73 9.02 -5.24 5.65
CA ASN A 73 8.96 -4.17 4.65
C ASN A 73 9.28 -4.63 3.22
N ASP A 74 9.62 -5.91 2.99
CA ASP A 74 9.67 -6.56 1.67
C ASP A 74 8.24 -6.80 1.14
N ARG A 75 7.49 -5.71 0.96
CA ARG A 75 6.18 -5.73 0.29
C ARG A 75 6.40 -5.82 -1.22
N GLY A 76 6.83 -7.00 -1.68
CA GLY A 76 6.75 -7.45 -3.06
C GLY A 76 5.28 -7.53 -3.50
N GLY A 77 4.70 -6.37 -3.82
CA GLY A 77 3.32 -6.22 -4.25
C GLY A 77 3.15 -6.62 -5.71
N ARG A 78 2.33 -7.64 -5.95
CA ARG A 78 1.75 -7.91 -7.27
C ARG A 78 0.94 -6.68 -7.73
N GLY A 79 1.49 -5.89 -8.64
CA GLY A 79 0.72 -4.93 -9.46
C GLY A 79 1.37 -3.57 -9.71
N GLY A 80 2.16 -3.47 -10.79
CA GLY A 80 2.40 -2.27 -11.61
C GLY A 80 3.22 -1.12 -11.00
N SER A 81 3.41 -1.08 -9.68
CA SER A 81 4.31 -0.14 -9.02
C SER A 81 4.66 -0.58 -7.59
N GLN A 82 5.93 -0.47 -7.21
CA GLN A 82 6.45 -0.79 -5.88
C GLN A 82 6.66 0.49 -5.06
N LEU A 83 6.15 0.52 -3.82
CA LEU A 83 6.46 1.59 -2.86
C LEU A 83 7.74 1.22 -2.09
N VAL A 84 8.74 2.09 -2.14
CA VAL A 84 10.05 1.91 -1.49
C VAL A 84 10.31 3.06 -0.53
N LYS A 85 10.56 2.74 0.74
CA LYS A 85 10.99 3.73 1.72
C LYS A 85 12.53 3.77 1.73
N CYS A 86 13.11 4.94 1.49
CA CYS A 86 14.56 5.14 1.51
C CYS A 86 14.96 6.36 2.33
N GLU A 87 15.96 6.20 3.19
CA GLU A 87 16.29 7.20 4.22
C GLU A 87 17.80 7.45 4.32
N SER A 88 18.21 8.71 4.18
CA SER A 88 19.54 9.18 4.55
C SER A 88 19.54 9.50 6.04
N ARG A 89 20.16 8.62 6.83
CA ARG A 89 20.41 8.82 8.27
C ARG A 89 21.79 9.44 8.45
N ASP A 90 21.94 10.30 9.46
CA ASP A 90 23.21 10.98 9.76
C ASP A 90 23.83 11.77 8.59
N ARG A 91 23.00 12.13 7.61
CA ARG A 91 23.36 12.79 6.33
C ARG A 91 24.17 11.91 5.37
N ASP A 92 24.30 10.61 5.65
CA ASP A 92 25.02 9.67 4.81
C ASP A 92 24.27 9.31 3.53
N TYR A 93 25.03 8.86 2.53
CA TYR A 93 24.47 8.27 1.33
C TYR A 93 23.85 6.90 1.66
N ASN A 94 22.63 6.68 1.19
CA ASN A 94 21.95 5.40 1.29
C ASN A 94 21.35 5.01 -0.06
N HIS A 95 21.47 3.74 -0.43
CA HIS A 95 20.95 3.17 -1.67
C HIS A 95 20.02 2.00 -1.35
N CYS A 96 18.75 2.15 -1.69
CA CYS A 96 17.73 1.13 -1.49
C CYS A 96 17.57 0.32 -2.77
N ASN A 97 17.98 -0.93 -2.71
CA ASN A 97 17.96 -1.84 -3.86
C ASN A 97 16.52 -2.15 -4.26
N VAL A 98 16.13 -1.69 -5.45
CA VAL A 98 14.83 -1.96 -6.04
C VAL A 98 15.00 -2.01 -7.55
N ARG A 99 14.41 -3.00 -8.21
CA ARG A 99 14.48 -3.08 -9.66
C ARG A 99 13.66 -1.97 -10.29
N VAL A 100 14.33 -0.97 -10.85
CA VAL A 100 13.68 0.15 -11.55
C VAL A 100 13.50 -0.24 -13.02
N ARG A 101 12.25 -0.49 -13.42
CA ARG A 101 11.87 -0.81 -14.82
C ARG A 101 11.26 0.39 -15.54
N GLY A 102 10.55 1.24 -14.81
CA GLY A 102 9.96 2.48 -15.29
C GLY A 102 10.50 3.71 -14.55
N ARG A 103 9.61 4.69 -14.35
CA ARG A 103 9.94 5.94 -13.65
C ARG A 103 9.87 5.76 -12.13
N VAL A 104 10.55 6.63 -11.40
CA VAL A 104 10.48 6.72 -9.94
C VAL A 104 9.97 8.10 -9.54
N GLU A 105 8.98 8.14 -8.64
CA GLU A 105 8.40 9.39 -8.13
C GLU A 105 8.46 9.44 -6.61
N LEU A 106 8.74 10.62 -6.05
CA LEU A 106 8.63 10.85 -4.61
C LEU A 106 7.15 10.92 -4.22
N SER A 107 6.67 9.92 -3.47
CA SER A 107 5.29 9.84 -2.97
C SER A 107 5.10 10.73 -1.75
N ARG A 108 6.03 10.64 -0.80
CA ARG A 108 5.93 11.31 0.51
C ARG A 108 7.31 11.64 1.05
N GLN A 109 7.50 12.87 1.51
CA GLN A 109 8.70 13.27 2.24
C GLN A 109 8.53 12.96 3.74
N LEU A 110 9.53 12.31 4.33
CA LEU A 110 9.60 11.93 5.74
C LEU A 110 10.63 12.75 6.54
N SER A 111 11.51 13.49 5.86
CA SER A 111 12.51 14.39 6.47
C SER A 111 12.09 15.87 6.39
N ASP A 112 12.61 16.67 7.31
CA ASP A 112 12.55 18.14 7.19
C ASP A 112 13.49 18.65 6.08
N THR A 113 14.59 17.92 5.84
CA THR A 113 15.47 18.18 4.69
C THR A 113 14.72 17.88 3.40
N ARG A 114 14.78 18.81 2.44
CA ARG A 114 14.11 18.67 1.15
C ARG A 114 14.69 17.51 0.33
N CYS A 115 13.81 16.70 -0.22
CA CYS A 115 14.12 15.67 -1.19
C CYS A 115 13.98 16.25 -2.61
N VAL A 116 15.11 16.64 -3.20
CA VAL A 116 15.21 17.22 -4.54
C VAL A 116 15.92 16.24 -5.48
N TYR A 117 15.28 15.92 -6.60
CA TYR A 117 15.81 15.00 -7.61
C TYR A 117 17.15 15.51 -8.16
N GLY A 118 18.13 14.62 -8.27
CA GLY A 118 19.50 14.94 -8.71
C GLY A 118 20.37 15.63 -7.66
N GLN A 119 19.79 16.08 -6.54
CA GLN A 119 20.53 16.75 -5.47
C GLN A 119 20.61 15.89 -4.22
N THR A 120 19.47 15.55 -3.62
CA THR A 120 19.38 14.80 -2.36
C THR A 120 18.72 13.44 -2.51
N TRP A 121 18.13 13.16 -3.67
CA TRP A 121 17.74 11.80 -4.07
C TRP A 121 17.81 11.63 -5.58
N GLY A 122 17.79 10.38 -6.03
CA GLY A 122 17.67 10.00 -7.43
C GLY A 122 17.40 8.51 -7.56
N SER A 123 17.38 8.03 -8.80
CA SER A 123 17.21 6.61 -9.12
C SER A 123 18.13 6.20 -10.26
N ASP A 124 18.60 4.96 -10.22
CA ASP A 124 19.31 4.30 -11.29
C ASP A 124 18.63 2.96 -11.61
N ARG A 125 19.33 2.06 -12.33
CA ARG A 125 18.76 0.76 -12.74
C ARG A 125 18.64 -0.22 -11.57
N ASP A 126 19.43 -0.02 -10.52
CA ASP A 126 19.60 -0.92 -9.40
C ASP A 126 18.87 -0.43 -8.15
N GLY A 127 18.45 0.84 -8.11
CA GLY A 127 17.60 1.32 -7.04
C GLY A 127 17.35 2.82 -6.96
N VAL A 128 16.95 3.23 -5.76
CA VAL A 128 16.75 4.62 -5.37
C VAL A 128 17.82 4.99 -4.36
N TRP A 129 18.51 6.09 -4.58
CA TRP A 129 19.46 6.64 -3.63
C TRP A 129 18.97 7.93 -3.00
N VAL A 130 19.38 8.16 -1.76
CA VAL A 130 19.12 9.36 -0.98
C VAL A 130 20.40 9.78 -0.26
N ARG A 131 20.59 11.08 -0.03
CA ARG A 131 21.74 11.63 0.70
C ARG A 131 21.42 12.95 1.38
N GLY A 132 22.32 13.41 2.24
CA GLY A 132 22.25 14.75 2.82
C GLY A 132 21.07 14.94 3.78
N GLY A 133 20.49 13.85 4.31
CA GLY A 133 19.36 13.88 5.24
C GLY A 133 17.98 13.77 4.60
N CYS A 134 17.88 13.59 3.28
CA CYS A 134 16.60 13.30 2.63
C CYS A 134 16.09 11.90 3.03
N ARG A 135 14.83 11.85 3.47
CA ARG A 135 14.09 10.63 3.80
C ARG A 135 12.73 10.69 3.14
N GLY A 136 12.34 9.63 2.44
CA GLY A 136 11.10 9.62 1.69
C GLY A 136 10.59 8.23 1.33
N GLU A 137 9.32 8.19 0.92
CA GLU A 137 8.69 7.06 0.25
C GLU A 137 8.62 7.35 -1.25
N PHE A 138 9.04 6.39 -2.05
CA PHE A 138 9.19 6.49 -3.50
C PHE A 138 8.33 5.42 -4.17
N VAL A 139 7.59 5.80 -5.22
CA VAL A 139 6.87 4.85 -6.07
C VAL A 139 7.75 4.54 -7.27
N VAL A 140 8.10 3.27 -7.45
CA VAL A 140 8.80 2.73 -8.61
C VAL A 140 7.77 2.07 -9.51
N TYR A 141 7.60 2.57 -10.73
CA TYR A 141 6.69 1.98 -11.70
C TYR A 141 7.36 0.85 -12.48
N ASP A 142 6.61 -0.21 -12.78
CA ASP A 142 7.01 -1.30 -13.69
C ASP A 142 6.82 -0.94 -15.17
#